data_AF-A0A960EL24-F1
#
_entry.id   AF-A0A960EL24-F1
#
_cell.length_a   1.000
_cell.length_b   1.000
_cell.length_c   1.000
_cell.angle_alpha   90.00
_cell.angle_beta   90.00
_cell.angle_gamma   90.00
#
_symmetry.space_group_name_H-M   'P 1'
#
loop_
_entity.id
_entity.type
_entity.pdbx_description
1 polymer ?
#
loop_
_entity_poly.entity_id
_entity_poly.type
_entity_poly.pdbx_seq_one_letter_code
_entity_poly.pdbx_strand_id
1 'polypeptide(L)'
;MPKGKRTPEASADDLALFASFVRSEERKAKDEKRRARDERRQAGEHQRLVQAKDAAAAEVKRLRSSDRATAEQRAAADDAYRVALAAVVAHETGAAPEWAPPPAADSPDSPDAPSAGEEPAPPGDADDAPAASEEATDEPAADGTAD
;
A
#
# COMPACT_ATOMS: atom_id res chain seq x y z
N MET A 1 -38.81 27.57 -44.31
CA MET A 1 -37.76 26.58 -44.63
C MET A 1 -36.84 26.44 -43.43
N PRO A 2 -36.92 25.33 -42.66
CA PRO A 2 -35.95 25.08 -41.60
C PRO A 2 -34.63 24.61 -42.23
N LYS A 3 -33.55 25.36 -41.98
CA LYS A 3 -32.18 24.96 -42.38
C LYS A 3 -31.78 23.76 -41.51
N GLY A 4 -31.85 22.56 -42.07
CA GLY A 4 -31.36 21.35 -41.41
C GLY A 4 -29.87 21.49 -41.11
N LYS A 5 -29.52 21.61 -39.83
CA LYS A 5 -28.15 21.48 -39.36
C LYS A 5 -27.76 20.02 -39.59
N ARG A 6 -26.97 19.74 -40.64
CA ARG A 6 -26.38 18.41 -40.84
C ARG A 6 -25.40 18.19 -39.70
N THR A 7 -25.78 17.33 -38.76
CA THR A 7 -24.85 16.82 -37.77
C THR A 7 -23.77 16.05 -38.53
N PRO A 8 -22.48 16.38 -38.38
CA PRO A 8 -21.43 15.54 -38.95
C PRO A 8 -21.49 14.18 -38.27
N GLU A 9 -21.73 13.12 -39.03
CA GLU A 9 -21.51 11.76 -38.54
C GLU A 9 -20.01 11.56 -38.37
N ALA A 10 -19.60 11.13 -37.17
CA ALA A 10 -18.21 10.78 -36.93
C ALA A 10 -17.83 9.59 -37.82
N SER A 11 -16.74 9.72 -38.56
CA SER A 11 -16.24 8.63 -39.40
C SER A 11 -15.70 7.49 -38.52
N ALA A 12 -15.58 6.28 -39.10
CA ALA A 12 -14.99 5.15 -38.39
C ALA A 12 -13.55 5.43 -37.92
N ASP A 13 -12.79 6.24 -38.68
CA ASP A 13 -11.44 6.66 -38.33
C ASP A 13 -11.43 7.63 -37.15
N ASP A 14 -12.39 8.57 -37.09
CA ASP A 14 -12.55 9.49 -35.95
C ASP A 14 -12.89 8.72 -34.67
N LEU A 15 -13.74 7.69 -34.76
CA LEU A 15 -14.08 6.82 -33.64
C LEU A 15 -12.87 5.98 -33.17
N ALA A 16 -12.05 5.48 -34.09
CA ALA A 16 -10.83 4.74 -33.76
C ALA A 16 -9.79 5.62 -33.06
N LEU A 17 -9.61 6.87 -33.53
CA LEU A 17 -8.75 7.86 -32.89
C LEU A 17 -9.25 8.20 -31.49
N PHE A 18 -10.55 8.47 -31.33
CA PHE A 18 -11.14 8.73 -30.02
C PHE A 18 -10.97 7.54 -29.06
N ALA A 19 -11.23 6.32 -29.51
CA ALA A 19 -11.02 5.11 -28.69
C ALA A 19 -9.54 4.94 -28.28
N SER A 20 -8.59 5.26 -29.16
CA SER A 20 -7.16 5.23 -28.82
C SER A 20 -6.80 6.30 -27.78
N PHE A 21 -7.39 7.49 -27.89
CA PHE A 21 -7.21 8.58 -26.94
C PHE A 21 -7.77 8.21 -25.57
N VAL A 22 -9.00 7.69 -25.50
CA VAL A 22 -9.62 7.23 -24.25
C VAL A 22 -8.75 6.17 -23.58
N ARG A 23 -8.30 5.14 -24.32
CA ARG A 23 -7.39 4.12 -23.77
C ARG A 23 -6.06 4.71 -23.27
N SER A 24 -5.53 5.73 -23.96
CA SER A 24 -4.33 6.44 -23.52
C SER A 24 -4.57 7.21 -22.23
N GLU A 25 -5.69 7.93 -22.12
CA GLU A 25 -6.04 8.69 -20.91
C GLU A 25 -6.32 7.77 -19.72
N GLU A 26 -6.99 6.64 -19.92
CA GLU A 26 -7.20 5.62 -18.89
C GLU A 26 -5.88 5.03 -18.38
N ARG A 27 -4.92 4.76 -19.29
CA ARG A 27 -3.57 4.32 -18.90
C ARG A 27 -2.85 5.38 -18.09
N LYS A 28 -2.86 6.64 -18.53
CA LYS A 28 -2.26 7.75 -17.76
C LYS A 28 -2.87 7.89 -16.37
N ALA A 29 -4.20 7.84 -16.26
CA ALA A 29 -4.89 7.91 -14.98
C ALA A 29 -4.52 6.74 -14.05
N LYS A 30 -4.39 5.53 -14.61
CA LYS A 30 -3.95 4.34 -13.85
C LYS A 30 -2.49 4.46 -13.40
N ASP A 31 -1.61 4.94 -14.26
CA ASP A 31 -0.19 5.12 -13.96
C ASP A 31 0.02 6.21 -12.90
N GLU A 32 -0.71 7.32 -12.97
CA GLU A 32 -0.67 8.37 -11.95
C GLU A 32 -1.19 7.88 -10.60
N LYS A 33 -2.29 7.11 -10.58
CA LYS A 33 -2.79 6.47 -9.36
C LYS A 33 -1.76 5.52 -8.76
N ARG A 34 -1.08 4.73 -9.60
CA ARG A 34 -0.02 3.82 -9.16
C ARG A 34 1.15 4.60 -8.58
N ARG A 35 1.62 5.64 -9.29
CA ARG A 35 2.72 6.50 -8.83
C ARG A 35 2.41 7.14 -7.49
N ALA A 36 1.21 7.70 -7.31
CA ALA A 36 0.79 8.28 -6.04
C ALA A 36 0.74 7.25 -4.89
N ARG A 37 0.38 5.99 -5.17
CA ARG A 37 0.42 4.91 -4.17
C ARG A 37 1.86 4.54 -3.82
N ASP A 38 2.73 4.43 -4.81
CA ASP A 38 4.13 4.07 -4.62
C ASP A 38 4.87 5.18 -3.86
N GLU A 39 4.62 6.45 -4.15
CA GLU A 39 5.13 7.60 -3.38
C GLU A 39 4.71 7.53 -1.90
N ARG A 40 3.43 7.20 -1.61
CA ARG A 40 2.96 7.01 -0.23
C ARG A 40 3.62 5.83 0.47
N ARG A 41 3.86 4.73 -0.25
CA ARG A 41 4.54 3.54 0.28
C ARG A 41 5.99 3.88 0.66
N GLN A 42 6.72 4.53 -0.25
CA GLN A 42 8.09 4.96 -0.05
C GLN A 42 8.22 5.92 1.14
N ALA A 43 7.29 6.88 1.27
CA ALA A 43 7.26 7.79 2.42
C ALA A 43 7.02 7.05 3.76
N GLY A 44 6.13 6.05 3.77
CA GLY A 44 5.87 5.25 4.97
C GLY A 44 7.01 4.28 5.31
N GLU A 45 7.74 3.81 4.31
CA GLU A 45 8.82 2.83 4.46
C GLU A 45 10.02 3.41 5.21
N HIS A 46 10.51 4.58 4.80
CA HIS A 46 11.61 5.25 5.51
C HIS A 46 11.24 5.53 6.97
N GLN A 47 10.02 6.03 7.21
CA GLN A 47 9.53 6.31 8.56
C GLN A 47 9.44 5.03 9.40
N ARG A 48 8.98 3.91 8.83
CA ARG A 48 8.94 2.60 9.49
C ARG A 48 10.35 2.14 9.89
N LEU A 49 11.33 2.28 8.99
CA LEU A 49 12.72 1.88 9.25
C LEU A 49 13.35 2.72 10.37
N VAL A 50 13.13 4.03 10.36
CA VAL A 50 13.61 4.92 11.43
C VAL A 50 12.99 4.55 12.77
N GLN A 51 11.68 4.29 12.82
CA GLN A 51 11.00 3.85 14.05
C GLN A 51 11.55 2.51 14.57
N ALA A 52 11.82 1.54 13.67
CA ALA A 52 12.41 0.26 14.06
C ALA A 52 13.82 0.43 14.65
N LYS A 53 14.64 1.30 14.03
CA LYS A 53 15.97 1.65 14.55
C LYS A 53 15.88 2.30 15.93
N ASP A 54 14.97 3.26 16.12
CA ASP A 54 14.81 3.97 17.39
C ASP A 54 14.27 3.05 18.51
N ALA A 55 13.36 2.14 18.17
CA ALA A 55 12.86 1.11 19.10
C ALA A 55 13.99 0.16 19.54
N ALA A 56 14.81 -0.32 18.60
CA ALA A 56 15.96 -1.16 18.91
C ALA A 56 17.00 -0.42 19.76
N ALA A 57 17.26 0.86 19.48
CA ALA A 57 18.14 1.69 20.29
C ALA A 57 17.62 1.87 21.73
N ALA A 58 16.32 2.09 21.89
CA ALA A 58 15.68 2.18 23.19
C ALA A 58 15.82 0.88 23.99
N GLU A 59 15.67 -0.26 23.32
CA GLU A 59 15.83 -1.58 23.94
C GLU A 59 17.27 -1.84 24.39
N VAL A 60 18.26 -1.52 23.55
CA VAL A 60 19.69 -1.56 23.92
C VAL A 60 19.94 -0.70 25.16
N LYS A 61 19.41 0.53 25.19
CA LYS A 61 19.55 1.43 26.34
C LYS A 61 18.90 0.84 27.59
N ARG A 62 17.69 0.28 27.48
CA ARG A 62 16.95 -0.35 28.58
C ARG A 62 17.74 -1.53 29.16
N LEU A 63 18.26 -2.40 28.32
CA LEU A 63 19.02 -3.58 28.74
C LEU A 63 20.38 -3.20 29.34
N ARG A 64 21.04 -2.16 28.82
CA ARG A 64 22.30 -1.66 29.40
C ARG A 64 22.11 -1.17 30.83
N SER A 65 21.01 -0.48 31.11
CA SER A 65 20.63 0.00 32.44
C SER A 65 20.05 -1.08 33.36
N SER A 66 19.81 -2.30 32.87
CA SER A 66 19.21 -3.39 33.64
C SER A 66 20.28 -4.35 34.16
N ASP A 67 20.46 -4.40 35.48
CA ASP A 67 21.38 -5.36 36.12
C ASP A 67 20.90 -6.83 36.00
N ARG A 68 19.64 -7.04 35.60
CA ARG A 68 19.07 -8.38 35.40
C ARG A 68 19.18 -8.89 33.96
N ALA A 69 19.61 -8.05 33.02
CA ALA A 69 19.74 -8.45 31.62
C ALA A 69 20.98 -9.34 31.42
N THR A 70 20.80 -10.49 30.80
CA THR A 70 21.91 -11.40 30.49
C THR A 70 22.81 -10.83 29.39
N ALA A 71 24.03 -11.33 29.28
CA ALA A 71 24.95 -10.94 28.20
C ALA A 71 24.36 -11.27 26.81
N GLU A 72 23.69 -12.40 26.69
CA GLU A 72 23.01 -12.83 25.44
C GLU A 72 21.89 -11.87 25.05
N GLN A 73 21.06 -11.43 26.00
CA GLN A 73 20.01 -10.45 25.73
C GLN A 73 20.57 -9.11 25.25
N ARG A 74 21.67 -8.66 25.85
CA ARG A 74 22.35 -7.42 25.44
C ARG A 74 22.93 -7.56 24.02
N ALA A 75 23.59 -8.68 23.73
CA ALA A 75 24.14 -8.95 22.40
C ALA A 75 23.05 -9.03 21.32
N ALA A 76 21.95 -9.74 21.58
CA ALA A 76 20.83 -9.83 20.65
C ALA A 76 20.18 -8.47 20.36
N ALA A 77 20.06 -7.60 21.37
CA ALA A 77 19.57 -6.23 21.17
C ALA A 77 20.56 -5.36 20.37
N ASP A 78 21.87 -5.49 20.63
CA ASP A 78 22.90 -4.81 19.86
C ASP A 78 22.96 -5.31 18.39
N ASP A 79 22.71 -6.61 18.15
CA ASP A 79 22.54 -7.17 16.80
C ASP A 79 21.29 -6.60 16.11
N ALA A 80 20.14 -6.61 16.80
CA ALA A 80 18.89 -6.06 16.28
C ALA A 80 19.01 -4.56 15.92
N TYR A 81 19.69 -3.78 16.76
CA TYR A 81 19.98 -2.38 16.45
C TYR A 81 20.86 -2.23 15.21
N ARG A 82 21.89 -3.08 15.05
CA ARG A 82 22.75 -3.06 13.85
C ARG A 82 21.99 -3.47 12.59
N VAL A 83 21.11 -4.47 12.65
CA VAL A 83 20.21 -4.85 11.54
C VAL A 83 19.32 -3.67 11.15
N ALA A 84 18.66 -3.03 12.13
CA ALA A 84 17.77 -1.91 11.85
C ALA A 84 18.50 -0.69 11.27
N LEU A 85 19.71 -0.41 11.75
CA LEU A 85 20.56 0.65 11.19
C LEU A 85 20.99 0.30 9.75
N ALA A 86 21.38 -0.94 9.49
CA ALA A 86 21.73 -1.39 8.15
C ALA A 86 20.54 -1.29 7.18
N ALA A 87 19.32 -1.56 7.63
CA ALA A 87 18.11 -1.41 6.82
C ALA A 87 17.83 0.06 6.45
N VAL A 88 18.02 1.00 7.38
CA VAL A 88 17.93 2.44 7.08
C VAL A 88 18.98 2.83 6.04
N VAL A 89 20.23 2.40 6.22
CA VAL A 89 21.32 2.74 5.29
C VAL A 89 21.07 2.11 3.91
N ALA A 90 20.55 0.87 3.86
CA ALA A 90 20.21 0.20 2.61
C ALA A 90 19.06 0.90 1.87
N HIS A 91 18.06 1.41 2.60
CA HIS A 91 16.99 2.21 2.00
C HIS A 91 17.51 3.55 1.45
N GLU A 92 18.46 4.20 2.12
CA GLU A 92 19.02 5.49 1.70
C GLU A 92 20.08 5.36 0.58
N THR A 93 20.85 4.29 0.57
CA THR A 93 22.03 4.11 -0.31
C THR A 93 21.79 3.06 -1.40
N GLY A 94 20.72 2.28 -1.30
CA GLY A 94 20.41 1.17 -2.21
C GLY A 94 21.23 -0.11 -1.97
N ALA A 95 22.08 -0.15 -0.94
CA ALA A 95 22.94 -1.30 -0.64
C ALA A 95 23.16 -1.47 0.86
N ALA A 96 23.22 -2.74 1.32
CA ALA A 96 23.53 -3.06 2.71
C ALA A 96 25.02 -2.79 3.02
N PRO A 97 25.36 -2.19 4.17
CA PRO A 97 26.76 -1.96 4.56
C PRO A 97 27.54 -3.25 4.85
N GLU A 98 28.86 -3.23 4.65
CA GLU A 98 29.72 -4.41 4.92
C GLU A 98 29.81 -4.80 6.40
N TRP A 99 29.57 -3.87 7.33
CA TRP A 99 29.52 -4.14 8.77
C TRP A 99 28.18 -4.70 9.23
N ALA A 100 27.18 -4.75 8.34
CA ALA A 100 25.85 -5.23 8.70
C ALA A 100 25.94 -6.69 9.15
N PRO A 101 25.32 -7.05 10.28
CA PRO A 101 25.19 -8.45 10.66
C PRO A 101 24.48 -9.21 9.52
N PRO A 102 24.82 -10.48 9.30
CA PRO A 102 24.16 -11.28 8.28
C PRO A 102 22.65 -11.26 8.53
N PRO A 103 21.80 -11.20 7.49
CA PRO A 103 20.36 -11.25 7.68
C PRO A 103 20.04 -12.49 8.49
N ALA A 104 19.37 -12.32 9.62
CA ALA A 104 18.93 -13.44 10.44
C ALA A 104 18.08 -14.34 9.54
N ALA A 105 18.55 -15.57 9.31
CA ALA A 105 17.73 -16.62 8.73
C ALA A 105 16.52 -16.77 9.66
N ASP A 106 15.32 -16.51 9.12
CA ASP A 106 14.04 -16.57 9.83
C ASP A 106 13.81 -15.50 10.92
N SER A 107 13.58 -14.25 10.50
CA SER A 107 12.62 -13.37 11.19
C SER A 107 11.34 -13.29 10.34
N PRO A 108 10.20 -13.85 10.80
CA PRO A 108 8.93 -13.80 10.08
C PRO A 108 8.29 -12.42 10.25
N ASP A 109 8.87 -11.37 9.65
CA ASP A 109 8.15 -10.10 9.40
C ASP A 109 8.81 -9.25 8.30
N SER A 110 9.23 -9.90 7.22
CA SER A 110 9.23 -9.21 5.92
C SER A 110 7.93 -9.60 5.23
N PRO A 111 6.92 -8.71 5.11
CA PRO A 111 5.86 -8.96 4.13
C PRO A 111 6.54 -9.05 2.77
N ASP A 112 6.56 -10.29 2.31
CA ASP A 112 6.93 -10.77 1.00
C ASP A 112 6.66 -9.71 -0.07
N ALA A 113 7.69 -9.39 -0.85
CA ALA A 113 7.52 -8.64 -2.07
C ALA A 113 6.40 -9.31 -2.88
N PRO A 114 5.37 -8.59 -3.37
CA PRO A 114 4.38 -9.24 -4.21
C PRO A 114 5.08 -9.72 -5.48
N SER A 115 5.29 -11.04 -5.53
CA SER A 115 5.67 -11.80 -6.70
C SER A 115 4.77 -11.35 -7.86
N ALA A 116 5.42 -10.83 -8.90
CA ALA A 116 4.75 -10.43 -10.12
C ALA A 116 4.30 -11.69 -10.87
N GLY A 117 3.00 -11.85 -11.05
CA GLY A 117 2.42 -12.70 -12.09
C GLY A 117 1.59 -13.86 -11.55
N GLU A 118 0.29 -13.63 -11.36
CA GLU A 118 -0.70 -14.54 -11.92
C GLU A 118 -1.91 -13.71 -12.37
N GLU A 119 -2.26 -13.87 -13.63
CA GLU A 119 -3.28 -13.17 -14.38
C GLU A 119 -4.69 -13.58 -13.90
N PRO A 120 -5.59 -12.66 -13.51
CA PRO A 120 -6.97 -13.04 -13.28
C PRO A 120 -7.69 -13.23 -14.63
N ALA A 121 -8.14 -14.46 -14.86
CA ALA A 121 -9.06 -14.83 -15.93
C ALA A 121 -10.33 -13.95 -15.91
N PRO A 122 -10.95 -13.68 -17.08
CA PRO A 122 -12.15 -12.85 -17.14
C PRO A 122 -13.32 -13.52 -16.41
N PRO A 123 -14.17 -12.75 -15.69
CA PRO A 123 -15.37 -13.31 -15.07
C PRO A 123 -16.36 -13.73 -16.15
N GLY A 124 -16.66 -15.03 -16.19
CA GLY A 124 -17.76 -15.58 -16.95
C GLY A 124 -19.10 -15.22 -16.31
N ASP A 125 -20.07 -14.91 -17.17
CA ASP A 125 -21.48 -14.72 -16.85
C ASP A 125 -22.00 -15.77 -15.87
N ALA A 126 -22.54 -15.30 -14.74
CA ALA A 126 -23.46 -16.06 -13.92
C ALA A 126 -24.80 -15.30 -13.91
N ASP A 127 -25.67 -15.79 -14.78
CA ASP A 127 -27.10 -15.53 -14.82
C ASP A 127 -27.77 -15.93 -13.49
N ASP A 128 -28.85 -15.19 -13.18
CA ASP A 128 -30.04 -15.61 -12.44
C ASP A 128 -29.97 -16.06 -10.95
N ALA A 129 -30.45 -15.18 -10.06
CA ALA A 129 -31.66 -15.42 -9.25
C ALA A 129 -31.95 -14.23 -8.29
N PRO A 130 -33.20 -13.71 -8.23
CA PRO A 130 -33.60 -12.69 -7.26
C PRO A 130 -34.07 -13.32 -5.94
N ALA A 131 -33.48 -12.93 -4.82
CA ALA A 131 -33.99 -13.26 -3.49
C ALA A 131 -34.48 -11.99 -2.78
N ALA A 132 -35.81 -11.92 -2.71
CA ALA A 132 -36.69 -11.29 -1.74
C ALA A 132 -36.14 -10.23 -0.75
N SER A 133 -36.82 -9.08 -0.78
CA SER A 133 -37.31 -8.30 0.36
C SER A 133 -36.90 -8.74 1.76
N GLU A 134 -36.36 -7.81 2.56
CA GLU A 134 -37.06 -7.31 3.75
C GLU A 134 -36.71 -5.83 3.98
N GLU A 135 -37.78 -5.07 4.14
CA GLU A 135 -37.87 -3.65 4.45
C GLU A 135 -37.74 -3.49 5.98
N ALA A 136 -36.82 -2.66 6.45
CA ALA A 136 -36.81 -2.19 7.82
C ALA A 136 -36.40 -0.72 7.84
N THR A 137 -37.42 0.12 7.68
CA THR A 137 -37.44 1.53 8.08
C THR A 137 -37.22 1.62 9.58
N ASP A 138 -36.19 2.34 10.02
CA ASP A 138 -36.08 2.81 11.40
C ASP A 138 -35.91 4.34 11.35
N GLU A 139 -36.98 5.05 11.71
CA GLU A 139 -37.02 6.50 11.87
C GLU A 139 -36.30 6.91 13.18
N PRO A 140 -35.58 8.05 13.20
CA PRO A 140 -35.03 8.59 14.43
C PRO A 140 -36.12 9.34 15.22
N ALA A 141 -36.56 8.77 16.34
CA ALA A 141 -37.37 9.51 17.32
C ALA A 141 -36.46 10.38 18.20
N ALA A 142 -36.60 11.69 18.04
CA ALA A 142 -36.06 12.71 18.93
C ALA A 142 -36.67 12.57 20.33
N ASP A 143 -35.84 12.41 21.36
CA ASP A 143 -36.28 12.59 22.74
C ASP A 143 -35.88 13.99 23.21
N GLY A 144 -36.89 14.84 23.30
CA GLY A 144 -36.82 16.07 24.08
C GLY A 144 -37.33 15.75 25.48
N THR A 145 -36.52 16.02 26.49
CA THR A 145 -37.05 16.30 27.82
C THR A 145 -36.58 17.69 28.23
N ALA A 146 -37.58 18.54 28.41
CA ALA A 146 -37.49 19.87 28.98
C ALA A 146 -37.76 19.81 30.49
N ASP A 147 -37.25 20.85 31.16
CA ASP A 147 -37.53 21.33 32.52
C ASP A 147 -36.85 20.61 33.70
#